data_AF-A0AAJ2AU95-F1
#
_entry.id   AF-A0AAJ2AU95-F1
#
_cell.length_a   1.000
_cell.length_b   1.000
_cell.length_c   1.000
_cell.angle_alpha   90.00
_cell.angle_beta   90.00
_cell.angle_gamma   90.00
#
_symmetry.space_group_name_H-M   'P 1'
#
loop_
_entity.id
_entity.type
_entity.pdbx_description
1 polymer ?
#
loop_
_entity_poly.entity_id
_entity_poly.type
_entity_poly.pdbx_seq_one_letter_code
_entity_poly.pdbx_strand_id
1 'polypeptide(L)'
;MSTQLSERCRAQLYRLRMATPAALVIFILAENRESATRRARTALSMLRDVPLHESRVEEALSFAELARAGVSEDRDLRVFEDSSRDGTVNAWLTAPLFLTNDGSLLGKWAELYADLAAQAARAAIRKAR
;
A
#
# COMPACT_ATOMS: atom_id res chain seq x y z
N MET A 1 -8.01 16.00 12.03
CA MET A 1 -8.68 15.65 10.77
C MET A 1 -8.08 14.33 10.32
N SER A 2 -8.87 13.31 10.05
CA SER A 2 -8.35 12.14 9.34
C SER A 2 -8.53 12.38 7.85
N THR A 3 -7.46 12.19 7.10
CA THR A 3 -7.45 12.25 5.64
C THR A 3 -8.37 11.17 5.11
N GLN A 4 -9.16 11.49 4.10
CA GLN A 4 -9.95 10.53 3.33
C GLN A 4 -9.37 10.42 1.94
N LEU A 5 -9.41 9.22 1.36
CA LEU A 5 -8.99 9.03 -0.03
C LEU A 5 -9.92 9.80 -0.96
N SER A 6 -9.32 10.47 -1.94
CA SER A 6 -10.04 11.17 -3.00
C SER A 6 -10.86 10.19 -3.82
N GLU A 7 -11.97 10.64 -4.41
CA GLU A 7 -12.77 9.80 -5.30
C GLU A 7 -11.96 9.29 -6.49
N ARG A 8 -11.03 10.10 -7.00
CA ARG A 8 -10.08 9.68 -8.04
C ARG A 8 -9.20 8.52 -7.54
N CYS A 9 -8.66 8.62 -6.33
CA CYS A 9 -7.87 7.57 -5.73
C CYS A 9 -8.70 6.29 -5.58
N ARG A 10 -9.89 6.37 -5.00
CA ARG A 10 -10.79 5.21 -4.84
C ARG A 10 -11.18 4.56 -6.17
N ALA A 11 -11.34 5.34 -7.24
CA ALA A 11 -11.71 4.82 -8.55
C ALA A 11 -10.54 4.17 -9.31
N GLN A 12 -9.32 4.67 -9.15
CA GLN A 12 -8.18 4.32 -10.01
C GLN A 12 -7.02 3.64 -9.29
N LEU A 13 -7.05 3.52 -7.96
CA LEU A 13 -5.96 2.95 -7.19
C LEU A 13 -5.84 1.44 -7.40
N TYR A 14 -4.61 1.02 -7.68
CA TYR A 14 -4.17 -0.36 -7.61
C TYR A 14 -3.01 -0.48 -6.62
N ARG A 15 -3.05 -1.55 -5.82
CA ARG A 15 -1.93 -2.06 -5.02
C ARG A 15 -1.37 -3.29 -5.69
N LEU A 16 -0.07 -3.29 -5.98
CA LEU A 16 0.62 -4.42 -6.57
C LEU A 16 1.62 -5.00 -5.58
N ARG A 17 1.63 -6.32 -5.42
CA ARG A 17 2.68 -7.06 -4.74
C ARG A 17 3.57 -7.71 -5.79
N MET A 18 4.86 -7.45 -5.70
CA MET A 18 5.85 -7.99 -6.62
C MET A 18 6.40 -9.32 -6.11
N ALA A 19 6.42 -10.33 -6.97
CA ALA A 19 7.24 -11.52 -6.76
C ALA A 19 8.73 -11.22 -7.05
N THR A 20 8.99 -10.31 -7.99
CA THR A 20 10.35 -9.87 -8.33
C THR A 20 10.33 -8.38 -8.68
N PRO A 21 11.04 -7.51 -7.92
CA PRO A 21 11.78 -7.83 -6.70
C PRO A 21 10.84 -8.27 -5.56
N ALA A 22 11.27 -9.23 -4.75
CA ALA A 22 10.44 -9.77 -3.67
C ALA A 22 10.13 -8.70 -2.60
N ALA A 23 8.99 -8.87 -1.92
CA ALA A 23 8.52 -8.02 -0.82
C ALA A 23 8.31 -6.53 -1.18
N LEU A 24 8.27 -6.18 -2.47
CA LEU A 24 7.94 -4.82 -2.90
C LEU A 24 6.43 -4.69 -3.10
N VAL A 25 5.82 -3.74 -2.39
CA VAL A 25 4.43 -3.34 -2.60
C VAL A 25 4.38 -1.96 -3.22
N ILE A 26 3.58 -1.79 -4.28
CA ILE A 26 3.51 -0.58 -5.09
C ILE A 26 2.07 -0.07 -5.11
N PHE A 27 1.89 1.22 -4.88
CA PHE A 27 0.63 1.91 -5.15
C PHE A 27 0.73 2.74 -6.43
N ILE A 28 -0.26 2.60 -7.31
CA ILE A 28 -0.32 3.34 -8.57
C ILE A 28 -1.78 3.64 -8.94
N LEU A 29 -2.04 4.80 -9.55
CA LEU A 29 -3.34 5.10 -10.15
C LEU A 29 -3.33 4.69 -11.62
N ALA A 30 -4.27 3.86 -12.05
CA ALA A 30 -4.37 3.37 -13.43
C ALA A 30 -5.83 3.08 -13.83
N GLU A 31 -6.10 3.06 -15.13
CA GLU A 31 -7.43 2.79 -15.69
C GLU A 31 -7.88 1.34 -15.44
N ASN A 32 -6.94 0.41 -15.46
CA ASN A 32 -7.20 -1.02 -15.26
C ASN A 32 -5.94 -1.74 -14.76
N ARG A 33 -6.11 -3.00 -14.35
CA ARG A 33 -5.05 -3.85 -13.79
C ARG A 33 -3.87 -4.07 -14.73
N GLU A 34 -4.14 -4.20 -16.03
CA GLU A 34 -3.09 -4.39 -17.04
C GLU A 34 -2.21 -3.14 -17.15
N SER A 35 -2.85 -1.96 -17.23
CA SER A 35 -2.17 -0.66 -17.24
C SER A 35 -1.36 -0.45 -15.95
N ALA A 36 -1.94 -0.79 -14.79
CA ALA A 36 -1.24 -0.74 -13.50
C ALA A 36 0.03 -1.60 -13.49
N THR A 37 -0.10 -2.86 -13.94
CA THR A 37 1.00 -3.83 -14.00
C THR A 37 2.10 -3.39 -14.96
N ARG A 38 1.73 -2.95 -16.16
CA ARG A 38 2.68 -2.47 -17.17
C ARG A 38 3.46 -1.26 -16.65
N ARG A 39 2.76 -0.26 -16.11
CA ARG A 39 3.38 0.98 -15.61
C ARG A 39 4.29 0.71 -14.41
N ALA A 40 3.90 -0.18 -13.49
CA ALA A 40 4.74 -0.57 -12.38
C ALA A 40 6.05 -1.22 -12.86
N ARG A 41 5.97 -2.20 -13.77
CA ARG A 41 7.17 -2.85 -14.34
C ARG A 41 8.08 -1.86 -15.07
N THR A 42 7.52 -0.97 -15.88
CA THR A 42 8.28 0.11 -16.53
C THR A 42 8.99 1.00 -15.50
N ALA A 43 8.30 1.44 -14.46
CA ALA A 43 8.92 2.24 -13.41
C ALA A 43 10.04 1.49 -12.69
N LEU A 44 9.88 0.21 -12.39
CA LEU A 44 10.94 -0.59 -11.75
C LEU A 44 12.17 -0.77 -12.62
N SER A 45 11.99 -0.93 -13.94
CA SER A 45 13.14 -0.97 -14.86
C SER A 45 13.94 0.33 -14.89
N MET A 46 13.32 1.46 -14.57
CA MET A 46 13.99 2.76 -14.54
C MET A 46 14.54 3.11 -13.16
N LEU A 47 13.83 2.77 -12.09
CA LEU A 47 14.15 3.19 -10.72
C LEU A 47 15.08 2.22 -9.99
N ARG A 48 15.10 0.96 -10.41
CA ARG A 48 15.80 -0.13 -9.71
C ARG A 48 16.58 -1.06 -10.64
N ASP A 49 16.73 -0.68 -11.91
CA ASP A 49 17.40 -1.48 -12.95
C ASP A 49 16.91 -2.92 -13.04
N VAL A 50 15.64 -3.19 -12.68
CA VAL A 50 15.04 -4.53 -12.78
C VAL A 50 14.54 -4.74 -14.21
N PRO A 51 15.09 -5.68 -14.98
CA PRO A 51 14.63 -5.91 -16.34
C PRO A 51 13.14 -6.25 -16.40
N LEU A 52 12.45 -5.77 -17.44
CA LEU A 52 11.01 -6.00 -17.58
C LEU A 52 10.66 -7.48 -17.54
N HIS A 53 11.45 -8.33 -18.21
CA HIS A 53 11.21 -9.78 -18.29
C HIS A 53 11.43 -10.51 -16.96
N GLU A 54 12.21 -9.92 -16.04
CA GLU A 54 12.43 -10.43 -14.68
C GLU A 54 11.39 -9.88 -13.69
N SER A 55 10.83 -8.70 -13.96
CA SER A 55 9.80 -8.07 -13.11
C SER A 55 8.49 -8.87 -13.15
N ARG A 56 8.13 -9.50 -12.03
CA ARG A 56 6.94 -10.35 -11.89
C ARG A 56 6.00 -9.81 -10.82
N VAL A 57 4.73 -9.62 -11.20
CA VAL A 57 3.65 -9.24 -10.28
C VAL A 57 3.00 -10.51 -9.75
N GLU A 58 2.90 -10.63 -8.44
CA GLU A 58 2.20 -11.72 -7.75
C GLU A 58 0.70 -11.39 -7.63
N GLU A 59 0.41 -10.15 -7.23
CA GLU A 59 -0.95 -9.67 -6.97
C GLU A 59 -1.09 -8.23 -7.46
N ALA A 60 -2.26 -7.87 -8.00
CA ALA A 60 -2.60 -6.50 -8.37
C ALA A 60 -4.08 -6.21 -8.06
N LEU A 61 -4.39 -5.66 -6.88
CA LEU A 61 -5.77 -5.43 -6.45
C LEU A 61 -6.19 -3.97 -6.57
N SER A 62 -7.41 -3.73 -7.00
CA SER A 62 -8.03 -2.40 -6.98
C SER A 62 -8.42 -1.96 -5.57
N PHE A 63 -8.67 -0.67 -5.37
CA PHE A 63 -9.25 -0.16 -4.12
C PHE A 63 -10.50 -0.93 -3.71
N ALA A 64 -11.43 -1.21 -4.63
CA ALA A 64 -12.69 -1.88 -4.31
C ALA A 64 -12.46 -3.29 -3.76
N GLU A 65 -11.50 -4.04 -4.33
CA GLU A 65 -11.15 -5.37 -3.86
C GLU A 65 -10.49 -5.34 -2.47
N LEU A 66 -9.54 -4.43 -2.27
CA LEU A 66 -8.86 -4.23 -0.98
C LEU A 66 -9.84 -3.79 0.11
N ALA A 67 -10.69 -2.81 -0.19
CA ALA A 67 -11.68 -2.30 0.74
C ALA A 67 -12.72 -3.37 1.11
N ARG A 68 -13.04 -4.28 0.19
CA ARG A 68 -13.94 -5.40 0.47
C ARG A 68 -13.28 -6.49 1.31
N ALA A 69 -12.00 -6.78 1.06
CA ALA A 69 -11.28 -7.87 1.73
C ALA A 69 -10.70 -7.46 3.10
N GLY A 70 -10.38 -6.18 3.30
CA GLY A 70 -9.76 -5.68 4.52
C GLY A 70 -10.69 -5.66 5.73
N VAL A 71 -10.10 -5.68 6.91
CA VAL A 71 -10.81 -5.81 8.20
C VAL A 71 -10.80 -4.53 9.04
N SER A 72 -9.95 -3.55 8.71
CA SER A 72 -9.91 -2.25 9.39
C SER A 72 -11.27 -1.56 9.38
N GLU A 73 -11.67 -0.96 10.51
CA GLU A 73 -12.89 -0.15 10.60
C GLU A 73 -12.83 1.07 9.67
N ASP A 74 -11.64 1.66 9.55
CA ASP A 74 -11.39 2.67 8.54
C ASP A 74 -11.20 2.01 7.17
N ARG A 75 -12.21 2.17 6.32
CA ARG A 75 -12.24 1.62 4.97
C ARG A 75 -11.10 2.11 4.09
N ASP A 76 -10.65 3.34 4.27
CA ASP A 76 -9.55 3.92 3.49
C ASP A 76 -8.19 3.39 3.95
N LEU A 77 -8.05 2.94 5.20
CA LEU A 77 -6.84 2.27 5.68
C LEU A 77 -6.67 0.85 5.13
N ARG A 78 -7.76 0.19 4.69
CA ARG A 78 -7.73 -1.21 4.23
C ARG A 78 -6.75 -1.48 3.09
N VAL A 79 -6.45 -0.46 2.28
CA VAL A 79 -5.47 -0.57 1.19
C VAL A 79 -4.05 -0.83 1.71
N PHE A 80 -3.76 -0.45 2.95
CA PHE A 80 -2.45 -0.58 3.60
C PHE A 80 -2.32 -1.84 4.47
N GLU A 81 -3.36 -2.67 4.57
CA GLU A 81 -3.29 -3.94 5.32
C GLU A 81 -2.36 -4.93 4.59
N ASP A 82 -1.35 -5.43 5.31
CA ASP A 82 -0.43 -6.44 4.77
C ASP A 82 -0.87 -7.86 5.13
N SER A 83 -1.32 -8.05 6.37
CA SER A 83 -1.96 -9.29 6.82
C SER A 83 -3.00 -9.03 7.91
N SER A 84 -4.01 -9.89 7.96
CA SER A 84 -5.03 -9.91 9.00
C SER A 84 -5.13 -11.31 9.62
N ARG A 85 -5.56 -11.36 10.88
CA ARG A 85 -5.82 -12.58 11.63
C ARG A 85 -7.02 -12.34 12.55
N ASP A 86 -7.96 -13.29 12.57
CA ASP A 86 -9.12 -13.29 13.46
C ASP A 86 -9.93 -11.98 13.43
N GLY A 87 -10.12 -11.41 12.23
CA GLY A 87 -10.86 -10.16 12.04
C GLY A 87 -10.11 -8.89 12.46
N THR A 88 -8.80 -9.00 12.75
CA THR A 88 -7.96 -7.87 13.13
C THR A 88 -6.76 -7.72 12.20
N VAL A 89 -6.30 -6.49 11.99
CA VAL A 89 -5.08 -6.25 11.21
C VAL A 89 -3.88 -6.65 12.05
N ASN A 90 -3.11 -7.64 11.57
CA ASN A 90 -1.93 -8.16 12.24
C ASN A 90 -0.65 -7.46 11.75
N ALA A 91 -0.62 -7.03 10.49
CA ALA A 91 0.49 -6.25 9.94
C ALA A 91 0.01 -5.19 8.95
N TRP A 92 0.69 -4.05 8.99
CA TRP A 92 0.50 -2.94 8.08
C TRP A 92 1.70 -2.81 7.14
N LEU A 93 1.47 -2.29 5.94
CA LEU A 93 2.55 -1.94 5.02
C LEU A 93 3.38 -0.77 5.55
N THR A 94 4.65 -1.02 5.84
CA THR A 94 5.57 -0.03 6.43
C THR A 94 6.43 0.70 5.42
N ALA A 95 6.69 0.12 4.24
CA ALA A 95 7.56 0.71 3.22
C ALA A 95 7.06 0.49 1.78
N PRO A 96 5.80 0.87 1.45
CA PRO A 96 5.32 0.79 0.09
C PRO A 96 6.01 1.82 -0.83
N LEU A 97 6.14 1.50 -2.11
CA LEU A 97 6.56 2.44 -3.16
C LEU A 97 5.32 3.13 -3.75
N PHE A 98 5.27 4.45 -3.67
CA PHE A 98 4.21 5.23 -4.30
C PHE A 98 4.63 5.70 -5.69
N LEU A 99 3.99 5.16 -6.74
CA LEU A 99 4.10 5.63 -8.11
C LEU A 99 2.91 6.54 -8.45
N THR A 100 2.61 7.45 -7.53
CA THR A 100 1.52 8.41 -7.62
C THR A 100 1.85 9.62 -6.75
N ASN A 101 1.34 10.79 -7.14
CA ASN A 101 1.41 12.03 -6.38
C ASN A 101 0.06 12.40 -5.75
N ASP A 102 -0.88 11.45 -5.66
CA ASP A 102 -2.17 11.67 -5.00
C ASP A 102 -1.97 11.95 -3.51
N GLY A 103 -2.19 13.21 -3.13
CA GLY A 103 -1.95 13.69 -1.77
C GLY A 103 -2.86 13.04 -0.73
N SER A 104 -4.03 12.53 -1.12
CA SER A 104 -4.94 11.87 -0.20
C SER A 104 -4.42 10.49 0.23
N LEU A 105 -3.84 9.73 -0.71
CA LEU A 105 -3.20 8.45 -0.41
C LEU A 105 -1.95 8.64 0.45
N LEU A 106 -1.10 9.60 0.08
CA LEU A 106 0.13 9.90 0.82
C LEU A 106 -0.18 10.42 2.24
N GLY A 107 -1.17 11.31 2.37
CA GLY A 107 -1.63 11.81 3.67
C GLY A 107 -2.20 10.70 4.55
N LYS A 108 -3.02 9.80 3.97
CA LYS A 108 -3.58 8.65 4.70
C LYS A 108 -2.50 7.70 5.19
N TRP A 109 -1.51 7.40 4.35
CA TRP A 109 -0.37 6.58 4.75
C TRP A 109 0.47 7.26 5.83
N ALA A 110 0.69 8.57 5.73
CA ALA A 110 1.44 9.32 6.74
C ALA A 110 0.74 9.31 8.12
N GLU A 111 -0.59 9.41 8.15
CA GLU A 111 -1.38 9.24 9.39
C GLU A 111 -1.17 7.86 10.01
N LEU A 112 -1.35 6.79 9.21
CA LEU A 112 -1.12 5.43 9.66
C LEU A 112 0.31 5.24 10.20
N TYR A 113 1.31 5.73 9.46
CA TYR A 113 2.71 5.58 9.82
C TYR A 113 3.05 6.34 11.12
N ALA A 114 2.48 7.53 11.33
CA ALA A 114 2.62 8.28 12.57
C ALA A 114 2.04 7.52 13.77
N ASP A 115 0.86 6.91 13.61
CA ASP A 115 0.24 6.10 14.66
C ASP A 115 1.08 4.85 15.00
N LEU A 116 1.58 4.14 13.98
CA LEU A 116 2.47 3.00 14.18
C LEU A 116 3.76 3.39 14.90
N ALA A 117 4.37 4.50 14.51
CA ALA A 117 5.58 5.03 15.16
C ALA A 117 5.31 5.42 16.62
N ALA A 118 4.17 6.06 16.91
CA ALA A 118 3.79 6.42 18.27
C ALA A 118 3.52 5.18 19.15
N GLN A 119 2.88 4.14 18.61
CA GLN A 119 2.67 2.88 19.31
C GLN A 119 4.00 2.17 19.60
N ALA A 120 4.90 2.10 18.62
CA ALA A 120 6.23 1.52 18.79
C ALA A 120 7.04 2.26 19.88
N ALA A 121 7.03 3.60 19.88
CA ALA A 121 7.69 4.40 20.89
C ALA A 121 7.12 4.13 22.30
N ARG A 122 5.79 4.10 22.45
CA ARG A 122 5.14 3.78 23.74
C ARG A 122 5.47 2.36 24.22
N ALA A 123 5.58 1.39 23.32
CA ALA A 123 5.98 0.03 23.66
C ALA A 123 7.44 -0.02 24.15
N ALA A 124 8.35 0.67 23.46
CA ALA A 124 9.75 0.75 23.85
C ALA A 124 9.93 1.40 25.24
N ILE A 125 9.23 2.51 25.51
CA ILE A 125 9.27 3.20 26.82
C ILE A 125 8.77 2.27 27.93
N ARG A 126 7.67 1.54 27.70
CA ARG A 126 7.13 0.59 28.70
C ARG A 126 8.09 -0.56 29.00
N LYS A 127 8.87 -1.01 28.02
CA LYS A 127 9.84 -2.10 28.19
C LYS A 127 11.13 -1.65 28.90
N ALA A 128 11.42 -0.35 28.89
CA ALA A 128 12.58 0.24 29.54
C ALA A 128 12.32 0.66 31.01
N ARG A 129 11.07 0.61 31.46
CA ARG A 129 10.66 0.77 32.86
C ARG A 129 10.56 -0.59 33.53
#